data_AF-A0A1W2HA35-F1
#
_entry.id   AF-A0A1W2HA35-F1
#
_cell.length_a   1.000
_cell.length_b   1.000
_cell.length_c   1.000
_cell.angle_alpha   90.00
_cell.angle_beta   90.00
_cell.angle_gamma   90.00
#
_symmetry.space_group_name_H-M   'P 1'
#
loop_
_entity.id
_entity.type
_entity.pdbx_description
1 polymer ?
#
loop_
_entity_poly.entity_id
_entity_poly.type
_entity_poly.pdbx_seq_one_letter_code
_entity_poly.pdbx_strand_id
1 'polypeptide(L)' 'MIDSIIGSVFFEFVGALTKWVVYAVLHKVRGREVISFKEMWDGRKGSQKSEIIMHGFSNILLGLIVVVGLFVLVIKLT' A
#
# COMPACT_ATOMS: atom_id res chain seq x y z
N MET A 1 -4.44 -17.38 14.08
CA MET A 1 -5.59 -16.75 13.37
C MET A 1 -5.54 -15.25 13.50
N ILE A 2 -5.46 -14.71 14.72
CA ILE A 2 -5.25 -13.27 14.98
C ILE A 2 -3.94 -12.79 14.35
N ASP A 3 -2.86 -13.55 14.48
CA ASP A 3 -1.54 -13.18 13.90
C ASP A 3 -1.58 -13.09 12.37
N SER A 4 -2.36 -13.95 11.73
CA SER A 4 -2.53 -13.96 10.27
C SER A 4 -3.34 -12.74 9.79
N ILE A 5 -4.36 -12.32 10.55
CA ILE A 5 -5.17 -11.13 10.26
C ILE A 5 -4.35 -9.85 10.48
N ILE A 6 -3.59 -9.78 11.57
CA ILE A 6 -2.70 -8.64 11.85
C ILE A 6 -1.63 -8.53 10.76
N GLY A 7 -1.03 -9.66 10.37
CA GLY A 7 -0.07 -9.71 9.27
C GLY A 7 -0.66 -9.21 7.95
N SER A 8 -1.85 -9.69 7.57
CA SER A 8 -2.49 -9.22 6.33
C SER A 8 -2.81 -7.74 6.35
N VAL A 9 -3.34 -7.21 7.46
CA VAL A 9 -3.63 -5.77 7.61
C VAL A 9 -2.34 -4.95 7.57
N PHE A 10 -1.25 -5.46 8.17
CA PHE A 10 0.05 -4.80 8.11
C PHE A 10 0.60 -4.72 6.68
N PHE A 11 0.58 -5.82 5.93
CA PHE A 11 1.02 -5.80 4.53
C PHE A 11 0.13 -4.93 3.65
N GLU A 12 -1.19 -4.95 3.87
CA GLU A 12 -2.12 -4.05 3.21
C GLU A 12 -1.76 -2.59 3.48
N PHE A 13 -1.51 -2.24 4.74
CA PHE A 13 -1.09 -0.90 5.16
C PHE A 13 0.22 -0.47 4.49
N VAL A 14 1.24 -1.32 4.51
CA VAL A 14 2.54 -1.01 3.88
C VAL A 14 2.39 -0.82 2.38
N GLY A 15 1.58 -1.63 1.71
CA GLY A 15 1.31 -1.48 0.28
C GLY A 15 0.56 -0.19 -0.05
N ALA A 16 -0.50 0.12 0.70
CA ALA A 16 -1.25 1.35 0.51
C ALA A 16 -0.39 2.59 0.79
N LEU A 17 0.44 2.55 1.84
CA LEU A 17 1.37 3.61 2.17
C LEU A 17 2.39 3.81 1.05
N THR A 18 2.99 2.73 0.54
CA THR A 18 3.93 2.80 -0.59
C THR A 18 3.27 3.45 -1.80
N LYS A 19 2.05 3.02 -2.13
CA LYS A 19 1.30 3.56 -3.27
C LYS A 19 0.98 5.04 -3.09
N TRP A 20 0.62 5.45 -1.88
CA TRP A 20 0.39 6.85 -1.53
C TRP A 20 1.67 7.69 -1.64
N VAL A 21 2.81 7.21 -1.13
CA VAL A 21 4.10 7.92 -1.26
C VAL A 21 4.46 8.10 -2.73
N VAL A 22 4.39 7.03 -3.53
CA VAL A 22 4.67 7.11 -4.98
C VAL A 22 3.72 8.09 -5.67
N TYR A 23 2.43 8.05 -5.36
CA TYR A 23 1.43 8.98 -5.89
C TYR A 23 1.75 10.43 -5.50
N ALA A 24 2.02 10.69 -4.21
CA ALA A 24 2.34 12.00 -3.68
C ALA A 24 3.60 12.58 -4.32
N VAL A 25 4.66 11.77 -4.49
CA VAL A 25 5.89 12.20 -5.17
C VAL A 25 5.61 12.55 -6.63
N LEU A 26 4.93 11.68 -7.38
CA LEU A 26 4.62 11.93 -8.79
C LEU A 26 3.73 13.17 -8.98
N HIS A 27 2.75 13.37 -8.12
CA HIS A 27 1.85 14.52 -8.18
C HIS A 27 2.54 15.81 -7.76
N LYS A 28 3.37 15.78 -6.70
CA LYS A 28 4.18 16.93 -6.28
C LYS A 28 5.15 17.36 -7.37
N VAL A 29 5.81 16.43 -8.06
CA VAL A 29 6.70 16.73 -9.20
C VAL A 29 5.92 17.30 -10.39
N ARG A 30 4.67 16.88 -10.60
CA ARG A 30 3.80 17.37 -11.68
C ARG A 30 2.98 18.62 -11.31
N GLY A 31 3.16 19.18 -10.11
CA GLY A 31 2.39 20.33 -9.61
C GLY A 31 0.89 20.06 -9.45
N ARG A 32 0.48 18.80 -9.29
CA ARG A 32 -0.93 18.41 -9.09
C ARG A 32 -1.25 18.28 -7.60
N GLU A 33 -2.53 18.43 -7.26
CA GLU A 33 -3.01 18.18 -5.91
C GLU A 33 -2.74 16.72 -5.49
N VAL A 34 -2.35 16.57 -4.23
CA VAL A 34 -2.06 15.28 -3.60
C VAL A 34 -3.26 14.90 -2.75
N ILE A 35 -3.86 13.74 -3.06
CA ILE A 35 -4.95 13.18 -2.26
C ILE A 35 -4.42 12.73 -0.89
N SER A 36 -5.30 12.74 0.09
CA SER A 36 -4.94 12.32 1.44
C SER A 36 -4.69 10.81 1.50
N PHE A 37 -3.83 10.36 2.43
CA PHE A 37 -3.62 8.94 2.66
C PHE A 37 -4.92 8.21 3.00
N LYS A 38 -5.81 8.86 3.77
CA LYS A 38 -7.11 8.31 4.14
C LYS A 38 -7.97 8.01 2.92
N GLU A 39 -8.03 8.91 1.94
CA GLU A 39 -8.77 8.67 0.69
C GLU A 39 -8.18 7.52 -0.13
N MET A 40 -6.86 7.34 -0.08
CA MET A 40 -6.17 6.22 -0.72
C MET A 40 -6.44 4.89 0.00
N TRP A 41 -6.50 4.92 1.33
CA TRP A 41 -6.71 3.76 2.22
C TRP A 41 -8.16 3.27 2.20
N ASP A 42 -9.12 4.17 2.37
CA ASP A 42 -10.54 3.84 2.43
C ASP A 42 -11.09 3.31 1.09
N GLY A 43 -10.32 3.46 0.00
CA GLY A 43 -10.76 3.16 -1.36
C GLY A 43 -11.83 4.17 -1.82
N ARG A 44 -12.07 4.25 -3.14
CA ARG A 44 -13.15 5.11 -3.65
C ARG A 44 -14.48 4.64 -3.04
N LYS A 45 -15.06 5.46 -2.16
CA LYS A 45 -16.42 5.31 -1.62
C LYS A 45 -17.40 5.16 -2.79
N GLY A 46 -17.81 3.93 -3.11
CA GLY A 46 -18.75 3.64 -4.19
C GLY A 46 -18.50 2.36 -5.00
N SER A 47 -17.34 1.72 -4.84
CA SER A 47 -17.00 0.53 -5.64
C SER A 47 -17.62 -0.78 -5.13
N GLN A 48 -17.94 -1.67 -6.07
CA GLN A 48 -18.49 -2.99 -5.80
C GLN A 48 -17.58 -3.80 -4.87
N LYS A 49 -18.16 -4.70 -4.04
CA LYS A 49 -17.40 -5.51 -3.05
C LYS A 49 -16.19 -6.25 -3.66
N SER A 50 -16.29 -6.68 -4.92
CA SER A 50 -15.20 -7.33 -5.67
C SER A 50 -13.98 -6.41 -5.85
N GLU A 51 -14.21 -5.13 -6.13
CA GLU A 51 -13.17 -4.14 -6.36
C GLU A 51 -12.46 -3.76 -5.06
N ILE A 52 -13.19 -3.73 -3.93
CA ILE A 52 -12.62 -3.54 -2.60
C ILE A 52 -11.66 -4.68 -2.24
N ILE A 53 -12.07 -5.94 -2.49
CA ILE A 53 -11.23 -7.12 -2.23
C ILE A 53 -10.00 -7.12 -3.13
N MET A 54 -10.16 -6.80 -4.41
CA MET A 54 -9.03 -6.66 -5.35
C MET A 54 -8.06 -5.56 -4.92
N HIS A 55 -8.58 -4.42 -4.43
CA HIS A 55 -7.77 -3.34 -3.92
C HIS A 55 -6.94 -3.76 -2.70
N GLY A 56 -7.57 -4.40 -1.71
CA GLY A 56 -6.89 -4.91 -0.53
C GLY A 56 -5.82 -5.95 -0.89
N PHE A 57 -6.15 -6.90 -1.77
CA PHE A 57 -5.19 -7.90 -2.23
C PHE A 57 -3.99 -7.27 -2.98
N SER A 58 -4.24 -6.29 -3.86
CA SER A 58 -3.17 -5.57 -4.56
C SER A 58 -2.26 -4.83 -3.59
N ASN A 59 -2.83 -4.22 -2.55
CA ASN A 59 -2.06 -3.56 -1.50
C ASN A 59 -1.24 -4.58 -0.70
N ILE A 60 -1.80 -5.71 -0.28
CA ILE A 60 -1.06 -6.78 0.42
C ILE A 60 0.13 -7.27 -0.43
N LEU A 61 -0.10 -7.54 -1.73
CA LEU A 61 0.96 -8.01 -2.62
C LEU A 61 2.07 -6.97 -2.79
N LEU A 62 1.71 -5.68 -2.96
CA LEU A 62 2.67 -4.59 -3.00
C LEU A 62 3.46 -4.48 -1.70
N GLY A 63 2.76 -4.53 -0.56
CA GLY A 63 3.40 -4.48 0.75
C GLY A 63 4.37 -5.63 0.96
N LEU A 64 4.02 -6.84 0.54
CA LEU A 64 4.90 -8.01 0.58
C LEU A 64 6.17 -7.78 -0.26
N ILE A 65 6.03 -7.32 -1.51
CA ILE A 65 7.18 -7.04 -2.39
C ILE A 65 8.12 -6.00 -1.76
N VAL A 66 7.55 -4.94 -1.18
CA VAL A 66 8.33 -3.89 -0.52
C VAL A 66 9.08 -4.43 0.70
N VAL A 67 8.40 -5.17 1.57
CA VAL A 67 9.01 -5.73 2.79
C VAL A 67 10.14 -6.71 2.43
N VAL A 68 9.90 -7.62 1.47
CA VAL A 68 10.92 -8.57 1.00
C VAL A 68 12.09 -7.83 0.35
N GLY A 69 11.82 -6.82 -0.49
CA GLY A 69 12.84 -6.01 -1.13
C GLY A 69 13.72 -5.27 -0.12
N LEU A 70 13.12 -4.65 0.90
CA LEU A 70 13.85 -3.99 1.98
C LEU A 70 14.68 -4.98 2.79
N PHE A 71 14.13 -6.15 3.10
CA PHE A 71 14.85 -7.20 3.83
C PHE A 71 16.10 -7.67 3.07
N VAL A 72 15.98 -7.95 1.76
CA VAL A 72 17.11 -8.32 0.91
C VAL A 72 18.14 -7.20 0.84
N LEU A 73 17.71 -5.94 0.77
CA LEU A 73 18.59 -4.78 0.74
C LEU A 73 19.37 -4.62 2.04
N VAL A 74 18.72 -4.78 3.20
CA VAL A 74 19.38 -4.74 4.52
C VAL A 74 20.43 -5.84 4.63
N ILE A 75 20.10 -7.08 4.22
CA ILE A 75 21.06 -8.20 4.24
C ILE A 75 22.27 -7.92 3.35
N LYS A 76 22.08 -7.31 2.17
CA LYS A 76 23.19 -7.01 1.26
C LYS A 76 24.06 -5.85 1.72
N LEU A 77 23.52 -4.93 2.52
CA LEU A 77 24.23 -3.78 3.05
C LEU A 77 24.94 -4.07 4.38
N THR A 78 24.63 -5.20 5.01
CA THR A 78 25.26 -5.68 6.25
C THR A 78 26.36 -6.68 5.92
#